data_AF-A0A161XWX6-F1
#
_entry.id   AF-A0A161XWX6-F1
#
_cell.length_a   1.000
_cell.length_b   1.000
_cell.length_c   1.000
_cell.angle_alpha   90.00
_cell.angle_beta   90.00
_cell.angle_gamma   90.00
#
_symmetry.space_group_name_H-M   'P 1'
#
loop_
_entity.id
_entity.type
_entity.pdbx_description
1 polymer ?
#
loop_
_entity_poly.entity_id
_entity_poly.type
_entity_poly.pdbx_seq_one_letter_code
_entity_poly.pdbx_strand_id
1 'polypeptide(L)'
;MLKKQLVSLGIVSWALFSIINLLMSSEFVKLKSQISTSDMIKSLIVSGVLYFIPIIIGALGHNAGYYVLALVIIVYSVALVNVILSMINASDANMTIKAVMIFASLAALVFNGYWMILAFRYRHRLDKIRDEKKYQDIKKWQEQQKK
;
A
#
# COMPACT_ATOMS: atom_id res chain seq x y z
N MET A 1 10.45 -15.85 -2.00
CA MET A 1 10.38 -14.80 -3.05
C MET A 1 9.22 -13.84 -2.81
N LEU A 2 7.96 -14.31 -2.76
CA LEU A 2 6.76 -13.47 -2.51
C LEU A 2 6.86 -12.49 -1.32
N LYS A 3 7.39 -12.93 -0.17
CA LYS A 3 7.61 -12.05 1.00
C LYS A 3 8.53 -10.86 0.69
N LYS A 4 9.67 -11.11 0.04
CA LYS A 4 10.62 -10.04 -0.34
C LYS A 4 9.99 -9.09 -1.36
N GLN A 5 9.25 -9.64 -2.32
CA GLN A 5 8.50 -8.85 -3.30
C GLN A 5 7.42 -7.99 -2.65
N LEU A 6 6.65 -8.51 -1.69
CA LEU A 6 5.63 -7.72 -0.99
C LEU A 6 6.24 -6.57 -0.19
N VAL A 7 7.36 -6.81 0.48
CA VAL A 7 8.09 -5.76 1.20
C VAL A 7 8.61 -4.71 0.21
N SER A 8 9.33 -5.11 -0.84
CA SER A 8 9.90 -4.16 -1.80
C SER A 8 8.82 -3.35 -2.52
N LEU A 9 7.76 -4.01 -2.97
CA LEU A 9 6.65 -3.33 -3.65
C LEU A 9 5.84 -2.45 -2.68
N GLY A 10 5.78 -2.80 -1.38
CA GLY A 10 5.18 -1.94 -0.36
C GLY A 10 5.96 -0.63 -0.17
N ILE A 11 7.30 -0.70 -0.17
CA ILE A 11 8.17 0.48 -0.14
C ILE A 11 7.97 1.32 -1.41
N VAL A 12 7.89 0.68 -2.58
CA VAL A 12 7.63 1.38 -3.86
C VAL A 12 6.25 2.06 -3.84
N SER A 13 5.22 1.42 -3.29
CA SER A 13 3.89 2.02 -3.12
C SER A 13 3.95 3.30 -2.27
N TRP A 14 4.67 3.26 -1.14
CA TRP A 14 4.89 4.45 -0.32
C TRP A 14 5.66 5.54 -1.06
N ALA A 15 6.70 5.18 -1.82
CA ALA A 15 7.49 6.13 -2.60
C ALA A 15 6.64 6.81 -3.68
N LEU A 16 5.83 6.04 -4.42
CA LEU A 16 4.91 6.58 -5.43
C LEU A 16 3.91 7.55 -4.80
N PHE A 17 3.28 7.17 -3.68
CA PHE A 17 2.40 8.06 -2.94
C PHE A 17 3.13 9.34 -2.52
N SER A 18 4.33 9.22 -1.96
CA SER A 18 5.11 10.35 -1.46
C SER A 18 5.49 11.33 -2.56
N ILE A 19 5.95 10.83 -3.72
CA ILE A 19 6.28 11.66 -4.88
C ILE A 19 5.05 12.39 -5.39
N ILE A 20 3.91 11.70 -5.55
CA ILE A 20 2.67 12.33 -6.02
C ILE A 20 2.19 13.39 -5.02
N ASN A 21 2.27 13.11 -3.72
CA ASN A 21 1.86 14.05 -2.68
C ASN A 21 2.77 15.29 -2.62
N LEU A 22 4.08 15.11 -2.82
CA LEU A 22 5.03 16.20 -2.97
C LEU A 22 4.71 17.08 -4.18
N LEU A 23 4.43 16.46 -5.33
CA LEU A 23 4.04 17.18 -6.54
C LEU A 23 2.75 17.98 -6.32
N MET A 24 1.76 17.42 -5.63
CA MET A 24 0.52 18.12 -5.29
C MET A 24 0.73 19.34 -4.39
N SER A 25 1.77 19.37 -3.56
CA SER A 25 2.11 20.55 -2.77
C SER A 25 2.88 21.63 -3.54
N SER A 26 3.34 21.32 -4.76
CA SER A 26 4.12 22.24 -5.57
C SER A 26 3.25 23.25 -6.33
N GLU A 27 3.80 24.43 -6.60
CA GLU A 27 3.12 25.47 -7.39
C GLU A 27 2.85 25.05 -8.84
N PHE A 28 3.57 24.04 -9.35
CA PHE A 28 3.40 23.51 -10.71
C PHE A 28 1.98 23.04 -10.98
N VAL A 29 1.30 22.53 -9.95
CA VAL A 29 -0.02 21.92 -10.04
C VAL A 29 -1.16 22.95 -9.94
N LYS A 30 -0.84 24.21 -9.56
CA LYS A 30 -1.77 25.36 -9.51
C LYS A 30 -3.14 25.00 -8.92
N LEU A 31 -3.14 24.39 -7.73
CA LEU A 31 -4.37 24.06 -7.02
C LEU A 31 -5.03 25.32 -6.48
N LYS A 32 -6.36 25.41 -6.55
CA LYS A 32 -7.15 26.54 -6.03
C LYS A 32 -6.92 26.81 -4.54
N SER A 33 -6.66 25.75 -3.76
CA SER A 33 -6.22 25.83 -2.37
C SER A 33 -4.84 25.23 -2.24
N GLN A 34 -3.84 26.06 -1.94
CA GLN A 34 -2.47 25.60 -1.81
C GLN A 34 -2.31 24.79 -0.53
N ILE A 35 -1.69 23.62 -0.63
CA ILE A 35 -1.43 22.76 0.53
C ILE A 35 -0.24 23.37 1.27
N SER A 36 -0.41 23.66 2.56
CA SER A 36 0.70 24.10 3.41
C SER A 36 1.82 23.06 3.42
N THR A 37 3.07 23.52 3.26
CA THR A 37 4.26 22.67 3.34
C THR A 37 4.31 21.91 4.67
N SER A 38 3.83 22.51 5.77
CA SER A 38 3.77 21.83 7.07
C SER A 38 2.83 20.63 7.06
N ASP A 39 1.68 20.73 6.38
CA ASP A 39 0.70 19.65 6.36
C ASP A 39 1.14 18.52 5.41
N MET A 40 1.83 18.88 4.32
CA MET A 40 2.49 17.92 3.45
C MET A 40 3.57 17.12 4.19
N ILE A 41 4.46 17.78 4.95
CA ILE A 41 5.50 17.09 5.73
C ILE A 41 4.88 16.17 6.79
N LYS A 42 3.85 16.63 7.51
CA LYS A 42 3.10 15.80 8.46
C LYS A 42 2.51 14.57 7.78
N SER A 43 1.89 14.74 6.61
CA SER A 43 1.34 13.63 5.83
C SER A 43 2.41 12.61 5.43
N LEU A 44 3.60 13.04 5.01
CA LEU A 44 4.71 12.16 4.67
C LEU A 44 5.26 11.38 5.86
N ILE A 45 5.36 12.03 7.03
CA ILE A 45 5.81 11.38 8.27
C ILE A 45 4.78 10.32 8.69
N VAL A 46 3.50 10.69 8.73
CA VAL A 46 2.41 9.78 9.11
C VAL A 46 2.31 8.61 8.13
N SER A 47 2.41 8.86 6.82
CA SER A 47 2.40 7.80 5.82
C SER A 47 3.61 6.90 5.95
N GLY A 48 4.80 7.46 6.21
CA GLY A 48 6.02 6.71 6.47
C GLY A 48 5.81 5.73 7.62
N VAL A 49 5.37 6.24 8.78
CA VAL A 49 5.10 5.41 9.96
C VAL A 49 4.09 4.29 9.65
N LEU A 50 2.97 4.63 9.01
CA LEU A 50 1.92 3.68 8.68
C LEU A 50 2.34 2.62 7.65
N TYR A 51 3.26 2.92 6.74
CA TYR A 51 3.80 1.93 5.81
C TYR A 51 4.90 1.08 6.43
N PHE A 52 5.88 1.71 7.09
CA PHE A 52 7.07 1.02 7.57
C PHE A 52 6.80 0.10 8.77
N ILE A 53 5.92 0.48 9.70
CA ILE A 53 5.61 -0.38 10.86
C ILE A 53 5.05 -1.74 10.40
N PRO A 54 4.00 -1.82 9.57
CA PRO A 54 3.48 -3.09 9.08
C PRO A 54 4.47 -3.87 8.21
N ILE A 55 5.31 -3.18 7.43
CA ILE A 55 6.39 -3.81 6.65
C ILE A 55 7.35 -4.53 7.58
N ILE A 56 7.81 -3.88 8.67
CA ILE A 56 8.73 -4.48 9.65
C ILE A 56 8.06 -5.69 10.31
N ILE A 57 6.82 -5.56 10.77
CA ILE A 57 6.06 -6.66 11.39
C ILE A 57 5.93 -7.85 10.42
N GLY A 58 5.57 -7.58 9.16
CA GLY A 58 5.49 -8.60 8.11
C GLY A 58 6.85 -9.22 7.80
N ALA A 59 7.92 -8.42 7.83
CA ALA A 59 9.30 -8.86 7.63
C ALA A 59 9.80 -9.76 8.78
N LEU A 60 9.35 -9.54 10.01
CA LEU A 60 9.58 -10.42 11.16
C LEU A 60 8.81 -11.73 11.09
N GLY A 61 7.87 -11.87 10.14
CA GLY A 61 7.12 -13.10 9.90
C GLY A 61 5.73 -13.12 10.52
N HIS A 62 5.27 -12.00 11.09
CA HIS A 62 3.91 -11.88 11.59
C HIS A 62 2.94 -11.51 10.47
N ASN A 63 1.96 -12.39 10.20
CA ASN A 63 0.98 -12.17 9.14
C ASN A 63 0.16 -10.89 9.32
N ALA A 64 -0.04 -10.45 10.57
CA ALA A 64 -0.68 -9.19 10.95
C ALA A 64 -0.12 -7.99 10.18
N GLY A 65 1.20 -7.94 9.96
CA GLY A 65 1.85 -6.85 9.23
C GLY A 65 1.33 -6.70 7.80
N TYR A 66 1.09 -7.79 7.08
CA TYR A 66 0.58 -7.72 5.70
C TYR A 66 -0.88 -7.28 5.65
N TYR A 67 -1.69 -7.60 6.66
CA TYR A 67 -3.08 -7.14 6.74
C TYR A 67 -3.16 -5.64 6.98
N VAL A 68 -2.40 -5.15 7.94
CA VAL A 68 -2.34 -3.72 8.22
C VAL A 68 -1.77 -2.97 7.02
N LEU A 69 -0.71 -3.49 6.39
CA LEU A 69 -0.14 -2.89 5.18
C LEU A 69 -1.14 -2.82 4.02
N ALA A 70 -1.96 -3.85 3.82
CA ALA A 70 -3.02 -3.83 2.81
C ALA A 70 -4.05 -2.72 3.08
N LEU A 71 -4.47 -2.56 4.34
CA LEU A 71 -5.38 -1.49 4.74
C LEU A 71 -4.77 -0.11 4.48
N VAL A 72 -3.50 0.07 4.86
CA VAL A 72 -2.75 1.31 4.62
C VAL A 72 -2.70 1.63 3.13
N ILE A 73 -2.35 0.67 2.28
CA ILE A 73 -2.31 0.85 0.83
C ILE A 73 -3.69 1.23 0.27
N ILE A 74 -4.78 0.64 0.78
CA ILE A 74 -6.15 1.00 0.37
C ILE A 74 -6.46 2.46 0.74
N VAL A 75 -6.20 2.86 1.98
CA VAL A 75 -6.45 4.24 2.45
C VAL A 75 -5.66 5.24 1.61
N TYR A 76 -4.38 4.99 1.34
CA TYR A 76 -3.57 5.88 0.52
C TYR A 76 -3.92 5.81 -0.97
N SER A 77 -4.57 4.75 -1.44
CA SER A 77 -5.15 4.70 -2.78
C SER A 77 -6.35 5.65 -2.91
N VAL A 78 -7.18 5.81 -1.88
CA VAL A 78 -8.25 6.81 -1.88
C VAL A 78 -7.68 8.23 -2.03
N ALA A 79 -6.53 8.50 -1.39
CA ALA A 79 -5.84 9.77 -1.57
C ALA A 79 -5.39 10.00 -3.02
N LEU A 80 -4.91 8.97 -3.73
CA LEU A 80 -4.56 9.06 -5.16
C LEU A 80 -5.79 9.34 -6.04
N VAL A 81 -6.96 8.78 -5.69
CA VAL A 81 -8.22 9.13 -6.38
C VAL A 81 -8.55 10.61 -6.17
N ASN A 82 -8.36 11.12 -4.95
CA ASN A 82 -8.56 12.54 -4.68
C ASN A 82 -7.62 13.46 -5.47
N VAL A 83 -6.38 13.02 -5.73
CA VAL A 83 -5.46 13.73 -6.65
C VAL A 83 -6.06 13.85 -8.04
N ILE A 84 -6.57 12.75 -8.60
CA ILE A 84 -7.20 12.74 -9.93
C ILE A 84 -8.38 13.73 -9.96
N LEU A 85 -9.27 13.66 -8.97
CA LEU A 85 -10.42 14.57 -8.88
C LEU A 85 -10.00 16.04 -8.73
N SER A 86 -8.95 16.30 -7.96
CA SER A 86 -8.42 17.64 -7.75
C SER A 86 -7.81 18.22 -9.04
N MET A 87 -7.11 17.41 -9.83
CA MET A 87 -6.57 17.83 -11.12
C MET A 87 -7.66 18.20 -12.14
N ILE A 88 -8.78 17.48 -12.11
CA ILE A 88 -9.90 17.71 -13.03
C ILE A 88 -10.68 18.96 -12.60
N ASN A 89 -11.04 19.07 -11.33
CA ASN A 89 -12.06 20.03 -10.85
C ASN A 89 -11.47 21.27 -10.16
N ALA A 90 -10.27 21.18 -9.61
CA ALA A 90 -9.74 22.16 -8.65
C ALA A 90 -8.31 22.65 -8.96
N SER A 91 -7.78 22.32 -10.14
CA SER A 91 -6.47 22.78 -10.62
C SER A 91 -6.63 23.72 -11.82
N ASP A 92 -5.89 24.82 -11.82
CA ASP A 92 -5.77 25.77 -12.93
C ASP A 92 -4.47 25.53 -13.74
N ALA A 93 -3.84 24.36 -13.57
CA ALA A 93 -2.67 23.96 -14.35
C ALA A 93 -3.03 23.74 -15.83
N ASN A 94 -2.01 23.76 -16.69
CA ASN A 94 -2.20 23.44 -18.11
C ASN A 94 -2.63 21.97 -18.29
N MET A 95 -3.23 21.67 -19.45
CA MET A 95 -3.77 20.33 -19.74
C MET A 95 -2.70 19.23 -19.66
N THR A 96 -1.46 19.53 -20.05
CA THR A 96 -0.34 18.59 -20.02
C THR A 96 0.00 18.16 -18.60
N ILE A 97 0.13 19.11 -17.65
CA ILE A 97 0.41 18.82 -16.24
C ILE A 97 -0.74 18.02 -15.64
N LYS A 98 -2.00 18.41 -15.93
CA LYS A 98 -3.18 17.65 -15.51
C LYS A 98 -3.12 16.20 -15.97
N ALA A 99 -2.86 15.98 -17.27
CA ALA A 99 -2.78 14.65 -17.85
C ALA A 99 -1.67 13.80 -17.23
N VAL A 100 -0.48 14.38 -17.03
CA VAL A 100 0.65 13.68 -16.40
C VAL A 100 0.33 13.28 -14.96
N MET A 101 -0.24 14.19 -14.16
CA MET A 101 -0.59 13.92 -12.76
C MET A 101 -1.70 12.86 -12.64
N ILE A 102 -2.71 12.92 -13.51
CA ILE A 102 -3.78 11.92 -13.57
C ILE A 102 -3.21 10.56 -13.96
N PHE A 103 -2.38 10.50 -15.00
CA PHE A 103 -1.77 9.25 -15.46
C PHE A 103 -0.84 8.65 -14.40
N ALA A 104 0.00 9.45 -13.75
CA ALA A 104 0.87 9.01 -12.66
C ALA A 104 0.05 8.44 -11.49
N SER A 105 -1.05 9.10 -11.12
CA SER A 105 -1.94 8.65 -10.05
C SER A 105 -2.67 7.35 -10.42
N LEU A 106 -3.14 7.22 -11.66
CA LEU A 106 -3.74 5.98 -12.17
C LEU A 106 -2.71 4.83 -12.20
N ALA A 107 -1.48 5.08 -12.64
CA ALA A 107 -0.42 4.08 -12.64
C ALA A 107 -0.10 3.60 -11.22
N ALA A 108 -0.03 4.52 -10.25
CA ALA A 108 0.16 4.19 -8.84
C ALA A 108 -1.02 3.39 -8.26
N LEU A 109 -2.26 3.70 -8.64
CA LEU A 109 -3.45 2.91 -8.27
C LEU A 109 -3.39 1.49 -8.82
N VAL A 110 -3.06 1.33 -10.10
CA VAL A 110 -2.90 0.01 -10.73
C VAL A 110 -1.78 -0.78 -10.04
N PHE A 111 -0.67 -0.12 -9.72
CA PHE A 111 0.44 -0.71 -8.97
C PHE A 111 -0.01 -1.19 -7.57
N ASN A 112 -0.77 -0.38 -6.84
CA ASN A 112 -1.34 -0.76 -5.54
C ASN A 112 -2.31 -1.94 -5.67
N GLY A 113 -3.13 -1.97 -6.73
CA GLY A 113 -4.01 -3.10 -7.04
C GLY A 113 -3.22 -4.39 -7.29
N TYR A 114 -2.13 -4.30 -8.05
CA TYR A 114 -1.23 -5.44 -8.27
C TYR A 114 -0.59 -5.93 -6.97
N TRP A 115 -0.13 -5.01 -6.12
CA TRP A 115 0.39 -5.35 -4.79
C TRP A 115 -0.64 -6.12 -3.97
N MET A 116 -1.90 -5.68 -3.98
CA MET A 116 -2.98 -6.30 -3.24
C MET A 116 -3.29 -7.73 -3.72
N ILE A 117 -3.25 -7.97 -5.04
CA ILE A 117 -3.37 -9.32 -5.60
C ILE A 117 -2.23 -10.22 -5.09
N LEU A 118 -0.99 -9.73 -5.08
CA LEU A 118 0.14 -10.50 -4.53
C LEU A 118 -0.03 -10.78 -3.03
N ALA A 119 -0.55 -9.82 -2.27
CA ALA A 119 -0.79 -9.96 -0.85
C ALA A 119 -1.84 -11.05 -0.57
N PHE A 120 -2.92 -11.09 -1.35
CA PHE A 120 -3.92 -12.15 -1.25
C PHE A 120 -3.37 -13.52 -1.64
N ARG A 121 -2.56 -13.62 -2.69
CA ARG A 121 -1.88 -14.89 -3.04
C ARG A 121 -0.97 -15.37 -1.92
N TYR A 122 -0.21 -14.45 -1.31
CA TYR A 122 0.67 -14.79 -0.20
C TYR A 122 -0.13 -15.24 1.04
N ARG A 123 -1.25 -14.57 1.34
CA ARG A 123 -2.19 -14.97 2.39
C ARG A 123 -2.71 -16.39 2.17
N HIS A 124 -3.23 -16.68 0.98
CA HIS A 124 -3.77 -18.01 0.67
C HIS A 124 -2.73 -19.12 0.87
N ARG A 125 -1.47 -18.84 0.50
CA ARG A 125 -0.35 -19.77 0.76
C ARG A 125 -0.11 -19.98 2.26
N LEU A 126 -0.16 -18.92 3.06
CA LEU A 126 0.05 -19.00 4.51
C LEU A 126 -1.09 -19.75 5.21
N ASP A 127 -2.33 -19.52 4.79
CA ASP A 127 -3.50 -20.25 5.31
C ASP A 127 -3.36 -21.75 5.01
N LYS A 128 -2.98 -22.12 3.77
CA LYS A 128 -2.74 -23.53 3.41
C LYS A 128 -1.67 -24.20 4.29
N ILE A 129 -0.55 -23.52 4.52
CA ILE A 129 0.53 -24.05 5.38
C ILE A 129 0.06 -24.23 6.82
N ARG A 130 -0.71 -23.27 7.35
CA ARG A 130 -1.27 -23.36 8.70
C ARG A 130 -2.23 -24.53 8.82
N ASP A 131 -3.09 -24.70 7.84
CA ASP A 131 -4.11 -25.74 7.87
C ASP A 131 -3.47 -27.12 7.73
N GLU A 132 -2.51 -27.30 6.82
CA GLU A 132 -1.70 -28.53 6.71
C GLU A 132 -1.01 -28.88 8.03
N LYS A 133 -0.43 -27.89 8.73
CA LYS A 133 0.21 -28.12 10.02
C LYS A 133 -0.79 -28.63 11.07
N LYS A 134 -1.98 -28.02 11.15
CA LYS A 134 -3.06 -28.48 12.05
C LYS A 134 -3.51 -29.90 11.73
N TYR A 135 -3.67 -30.24 10.45
CA TYR A 135 -4.02 -31.61 10.05
C TYR A 135 -2.98 -32.64 10.50
N GLN A 136 -1.69 -32.32 10.37
CA GLN A 136 -0.61 -33.18 10.82
C GLN A 136 -0.60 -33.34 12.35
N ASP A 137 -0.82 -32.26 13.10
CA ASP A 137 -0.87 -32.30 14.56
C ASP A 137 -2.05 -33.15 15.07
N ILE A 138 -3.23 -33.01 14.43
CA ILE A 138 -4.41 -33.85 14.73
C ILE A 138 -4.14 -35.33 14.42
N LYS A 139 -3.52 -35.63 13.27
CA LYS A 139 -3.19 -37.01 12.88
C LYS A 139 -2.24 -37.67 13.88
N LYS A 140 -1.19 -36.96 14.31
CA LYS A 140 -0.25 -37.46 15.34
C LYS A 140 -0.95 -37.74 16.66
N TRP A 141 -1.85 -36.86 17.08
CA TRP A 141 -2.63 -37.05 18.30
C TRP A 141 -3.52 -38.30 18.22
N GLN A 142 -4.17 -38.54 17.08
CA GLN A 142 -4.96 -39.75 16.84
C GLN A 142 -4.12 -41.03 16.82
N GLU A 143 -2.91 -41.00 16.26
CA GLU A 143 -1.99 -42.14 16.26
C GLU A 143 -1.46 -42.46 17.66
N GLN A 144 -1.26 -41.45 18.52
CA GLN A 144 -0.88 -41.63 19.92
C GLN A 144 -2.02 -42.21 20.78
N GLN A 145 -3.28 -41.85 20.49
CA GLN A 145 -4.46 -42.39 21.19
C GLN A 145 -4.79 -43.84 20.78
N LYS A 146 -4.25 -44.34 19.67
CA LYS A 146 -4.45 -45.70 19.16
C LYS A 146 -3.38 -46.70 19.60
N LYS A 147 -2.34 -46.25 20.30
CA LYS A 147 -1.30 -47.09 20.91
C LYS A 147 -1.55 -47.22 22.40
#